data_AF-A0AAV7UFH8-F1
#
_entry.id   AF-A0AAV7UFH8-F1
#
_cell.length_a   1.000
_cell.length_b   1.000
_cell.length_c   1.000
_cell.angle_alpha   90.00
_cell.angle_beta   90.00
_cell.angle_gamma   90.00
#
_symmetry.space_group_name_H-M   'P 1'
#
loop_
_entity.id
_entity.type
_entity.pdbx_description
1 polymer ?
#
loop_
_entity_poly.entity_id
_entity_poly.type
_entity_poly.pdbx_seq_one_letter_code
_entity_poly.pdbx_strand_id
1 'polypeptide(L)'
;MQQSLHSIDSKIDSLNLRTGHMAAKLDKQTARLSVTEQQQISDEEDTLHSVTSKYKDMEKVLAVICAKNEDLEVQFYRSNLRITRIPESTNTGPMDRFVENLLRENFEEDNLSSALVVEHAQRFLKASPPRGA
;
A
#
# COMPACT_ATOMS: atom_id res chain seq x y z
N MET A 1 -76.89 -21.21 24.37
CA MET A 1 -76.01 -22.07 23.53
C MET A 1 -75.61 -21.40 22.22
N GLN A 2 -76.54 -20.88 21.40
CA GLN A 2 -76.22 -20.26 20.10
C GLN A 2 -75.21 -19.10 20.16
N GLN A 3 -75.29 -18.20 21.14
CA GLN A 3 -74.31 -17.11 21.30
C GLN A 3 -72.89 -17.61 21.60
N SER A 4 -72.75 -18.73 22.32
CA SER A 4 -71.44 -19.31 22.63
C SER A 4 -70.79 -19.94 21.41
N LEU A 5 -71.57 -20.58 20.52
CA LEU A 5 -71.10 -21.13 19.25
C LEU A 5 -70.62 -20.01 18.32
N HIS A 6 -71.40 -18.93 18.19
CA HIS A 6 -71.01 -17.77 17.38
C HIS A 6 -69.72 -17.08 17.89
N SER A 7 -69.51 -17.06 19.21
CA SER A 7 -68.27 -16.55 19.81
C SER A 7 -67.06 -17.45 19.54
N ILE A 8 -67.26 -18.75 19.37
CA ILE A 8 -66.21 -19.69 19.00
C ILE A 8 -65.86 -19.54 17.52
N ASP A 9 -66.86 -19.46 16.63
CA ASP A 9 -66.65 -19.28 15.19
C ASP A 9 -65.86 -18.00 14.89
N SER A 10 -66.24 -16.87 15.50
CA SER A 10 -65.49 -15.60 15.32
C SER A 10 -64.05 -15.65 15.82
N LYS A 11 -63.76 -16.43 16.87
CA LYS A 11 -62.38 -16.66 17.34
C LYS A 11 -61.60 -17.57 16.38
N ILE A 12 -62.24 -18.58 15.80
CA ILE A 12 -61.65 -19.45 14.78
C ILE A 12 -61.31 -18.63 13.54
N ASP A 13 -62.20 -17.76 13.07
CA ASP A 13 -61.94 -16.88 11.94
C ASP A 13 -60.77 -15.93 12.20
N SER A 14 -60.69 -15.36 13.41
CA SER A 14 -59.57 -14.51 13.81
C SER A 14 -58.25 -15.27 13.85
N LEU A 15 -58.26 -16.52 14.34
CA LEU A 15 -57.08 -17.39 14.34
C LEU A 15 -56.65 -17.77 12.93
N ASN A 16 -57.59 -18.08 12.03
CA ASN A 16 -57.30 -18.38 10.63
C ASN A 16 -56.68 -17.16 9.92
N LEU A 17 -57.23 -15.97 10.15
CA LEU A 17 -56.69 -14.74 9.59
C LEU A 17 -55.26 -14.47 10.10
N ARG A 18 -55.02 -14.61 11.41
CA ARG A 18 -53.68 -14.45 12.00
C ARG A 18 -52.69 -15.48 11.47
N THR A 19 -53.11 -16.74 11.34
CA THR A 19 -52.29 -17.82 10.78
C THR A 19 -51.94 -17.52 9.32
N GLY A 20 -52.89 -17.04 8.52
CA GLY A 20 -52.65 -16.62 7.14
C GLY A 20 -51.66 -15.45 7.04
N HIS A 21 -51.78 -14.45 7.92
CA HIS A 21 -50.80 -13.35 7.99
C HIS A 21 -49.42 -13.81 8.44
N MET A 22 -49.33 -14.77 9.36
CA MET A 22 -48.07 -15.35 9.79
C MET A 22 -47.41 -16.12 8.65
N ALA A 23 -48.16 -16.95 7.92
CA ALA A 23 -47.65 -17.66 6.75
C ALA A 23 -47.09 -16.68 5.70
N ALA A 24 -47.84 -15.65 5.34
CA ALA A 24 -47.40 -14.64 4.38
C ALA A 24 -46.13 -13.88 4.83
N LYS A 25 -46.00 -13.61 6.15
CA LYS A 25 -44.78 -12.99 6.70
C LYS A 25 -43.58 -13.93 6.64
N LEU A 26 -43.77 -15.22 6.94
CA LEU A 26 -42.74 -16.24 6.84
C LEU A 26 -42.26 -16.40 5.40
N ASP A 27 -43.18 -16.48 4.44
CA ASP A 27 -42.83 -16.57 3.02
C ASP A 27 -41.98 -15.37 2.56
N LYS A 28 -42.38 -14.15 2.98
CA LYS A 28 -41.61 -12.94 2.69
C LYS A 28 -40.24 -12.94 3.34
N GLN A 29 -40.11 -13.48 4.56
CA GLN A 29 -38.82 -13.60 5.24
C GLN A 29 -37.92 -14.63 4.57
N THR A 30 -38.46 -15.80 4.20
CA THR A 30 -37.73 -16.84 3.47
C THR A 30 -37.23 -16.35 2.12
N ALA A 31 -38.06 -15.62 1.37
CA ALA A 31 -37.65 -15.03 0.09
C ALA A 31 -36.51 -14.02 0.26
N ARG A 32 -36.56 -13.19 1.32
CA ARG A 32 -35.48 -12.24 1.63
C ARG A 32 -34.19 -12.95 2.03
N LEU A 33 -34.28 -13.99 2.85
CA LEU A 33 -33.14 -14.80 3.26
C LEU A 33 -32.47 -15.46 2.05
N SER A 34 -33.25 -16.07 1.16
CA SER A 34 -32.72 -16.68 -0.07
C SER A 34 -31.97 -15.65 -0.94
N VAL A 35 -32.51 -14.45 -1.14
CA VAL A 35 -31.82 -13.39 -1.91
C VAL A 35 -30.52 -12.95 -1.23
N THR A 36 -30.53 -12.75 0.09
CA THR A 36 -29.33 -12.32 0.81
C THR A 36 -28.27 -13.41 0.86
N GLU A 37 -28.64 -14.64 1.21
CA GLU A 37 -27.70 -15.76 1.38
C GLU A 37 -27.14 -16.25 0.04
N GLN A 38 -27.97 -16.44 -0.97
CA GLN A 38 -27.49 -17.02 -2.23
C GLN A 38 -26.88 -16.00 -3.16
N GLN A 39 -27.45 -14.80 -3.24
CA GLN A 39 -27.02 -13.83 -4.24
C GLN A 39 -25.99 -12.87 -3.65
N GLN A 40 -26.36 -12.16 -2.58
CA GLN A 40 -25.53 -11.07 -2.08
C GLN A 40 -24.23 -11.57 -1.43
N ILE A 41 -24.33 -12.58 -0.57
CA ILE A 41 -23.14 -13.14 0.09
C ILE A 41 -22.21 -13.80 -0.92
N SER A 42 -22.74 -14.59 -1.86
CA SER A 42 -21.92 -15.24 -2.89
C SER A 42 -21.20 -14.22 -3.78
N ASP A 43 -21.90 -13.18 -4.24
CA ASP A 43 -21.31 -12.13 -5.09
C ASP A 43 -20.23 -11.33 -4.33
N GLU A 44 -20.43 -11.09 -3.03
CA GLU A 44 -19.47 -10.42 -2.15
C GLU A 44 -18.24 -11.30 -1.87
N GLU A 45 -18.42 -12.61 -1.63
CA GLU A 45 -17.33 -13.57 -1.42
C GLU A 45 -16.44 -13.67 -2.66
N ASP A 46 -17.03 -13.76 -3.85
CA ASP A 46 -16.30 -13.79 -5.12
C ASP A 46 -15.53 -12.49 -5.37
N THR A 47 -16.16 -11.35 -5.05
CA THR A 47 -15.52 -10.04 -5.15
C THR A 47 -14.33 -9.93 -4.19
N LEU A 48 -14.50 -10.36 -2.95
CA LEU A 48 -13.44 -10.34 -1.94
C LEU A 48 -12.28 -11.25 -2.34
N HIS A 49 -12.57 -12.42 -2.90
CA HIS A 49 -11.56 -13.33 -3.42
C HIS A 49 -10.76 -12.68 -4.56
N SER A 50 -11.45 -12.07 -5.52
CA SER A 50 -10.83 -11.38 -6.67
C SER A 50 -9.94 -10.21 -6.23
N VAL A 51 -10.42 -9.37 -5.31
CA VAL A 51 -9.65 -8.25 -4.75
C VAL A 51 -8.43 -8.75 -4.00
N THR A 52 -8.58 -9.78 -3.17
CA THR A 52 -7.46 -10.38 -2.43
C THR A 52 -6.39 -10.94 -3.36
N SER A 53 -6.78 -11.59 -4.46
CA SER A 53 -5.83 -12.09 -5.46
C SER A 53 -5.07 -10.95 -6.12
N LYS A 54 -5.77 -9.90 -6.57
CA LYS A 54 -5.15 -8.72 -7.20
C LYS A 54 -4.18 -8.03 -6.25
N TYR A 55 -4.54 -7.90 -4.98
CA TYR A 55 -3.68 -7.30 -3.97
C TYR A 55 -2.37 -8.08 -3.81
N LYS A 56 -2.43 -9.42 -3.73
CA LYS A 56 -1.22 -10.25 -3.65
C LYS A 56 -0.34 -10.11 -4.88
N ASP A 57 -0.92 -9.99 -6.06
CA ASP A 57 -0.13 -9.81 -7.28
C ASP A 57 0.50 -8.40 -7.34
N MET A 58 -0.20 -7.38 -6.87
CA MET A 58 0.37 -6.03 -6.71
C MET A 58 1.52 -6.01 -5.70
N GLU A 59 1.40 -6.69 -4.56
CA GLU A 59 2.50 -6.80 -3.58
C GLU A 59 3.75 -7.44 -4.19
N LYS A 60 3.60 -8.50 -4.99
CA LYS A 60 4.73 -9.13 -5.68
C LYS A 60 5.41 -8.16 -6.65
N VAL A 61 4.62 -7.44 -7.44
CA VAL A 61 5.15 -6.45 -8.39
C VAL A 61 5.88 -5.33 -7.65
N LEU A 62 5.31 -4.82 -6.56
CA LEU A 62 5.96 -3.82 -5.72
C LEU A 62 7.29 -4.33 -5.16
N ALA A 63 7.34 -5.56 -4.64
CA ALA A 63 8.56 -6.15 -4.13
C ALA A 63 9.67 -6.23 -5.22
N VAL A 64 9.31 -6.63 -6.43
CA VAL A 64 10.24 -6.69 -7.58
C VAL A 64 10.74 -5.29 -7.96
N ILE A 65 9.85 -4.30 -7.99
CA ILE A 65 10.23 -2.92 -8.33
C ILE A 65 11.16 -2.34 -7.25
N CYS A 66 10.84 -2.54 -5.97
CA CYS A 66 11.68 -2.07 -4.86
C CYS A 66 13.07 -2.68 -4.93
N ALA A 67 13.18 -4.01 -5.08
CA ALA A 67 14.47 -4.68 -5.20
C ALA A 67 15.28 -4.17 -6.39
N LYS A 68 14.63 -3.99 -7.55
CA LYS A 68 15.31 -3.44 -8.74
C LYS A 68 15.72 -1.99 -8.55
N ASN A 69 14.94 -1.19 -7.82
CA ASN A 69 15.31 0.20 -7.53
C ASN A 69 16.50 0.25 -6.58
N GLU A 70 16.53 -0.58 -5.55
CA GLU A 70 17.70 -0.71 -4.64
C GLU A 70 18.96 -1.11 -5.42
N ASP A 71 18.86 -2.10 -6.31
CA ASP A 71 19.98 -2.51 -7.17
C ASP A 71 20.47 -1.37 -8.08
N LEU A 72 19.53 -0.62 -8.69
CA LEU A 72 19.87 0.52 -9.55
C LEU A 72 20.47 1.69 -8.76
N GLU A 73 19.97 1.97 -7.57
CA GLU A 73 20.55 2.97 -6.67
C GLU A 73 21.96 2.57 -6.26
N VAL A 74 22.18 1.32 -5.86
CA VAL A 74 23.52 0.81 -5.53
C VAL A 74 24.43 0.93 -6.75
N GLN A 75 23.97 0.56 -7.94
CA GLN A 75 24.77 0.69 -9.16
C GLN A 75 25.10 2.15 -9.48
N PHE A 76 24.13 3.06 -9.33
CA PHE A 76 24.31 4.49 -9.58
C PHE A 76 25.28 5.14 -8.58
N TYR A 77 25.20 4.75 -7.30
CA TYR A 77 26.08 5.28 -6.25
C TYR A 77 27.40 4.51 -6.10
N ARG A 78 27.61 3.40 -6.84
CA ARG A 78 28.80 2.55 -6.70
C ARG A 78 30.11 3.30 -6.93
N SER A 79 30.13 4.23 -7.87
CA SER A 79 31.28 5.08 -8.18
C SER A 79 31.31 6.38 -7.37
N ASN A 80 30.30 6.64 -6.54
CA ASN A 80 30.20 7.87 -5.79
C ASN A 80 30.94 7.73 -4.45
N LEU A 81 31.87 8.65 -4.20
CA LEU A 81 32.59 8.74 -2.94
C LEU A 81 32.03 9.87 -2.09
N ARG A 82 31.76 9.58 -0.81
CA ARG A 82 31.37 10.59 0.17
C ARG A 82 32.56 10.96 1.04
N ILE A 83 33.16 12.12 0.76
CA ILE A 83 34.23 12.68 1.58
C ILE A 83 33.60 13.56 2.67
N THR A 84 33.95 13.31 3.92
CA THR A 84 33.44 14.06 5.08
C THR A 84 34.56 14.82 5.78
N ARG A 85 34.21 15.79 6.63
CA ARG A 85 35.16 16.61 7.41
C ARG A 85 36.13 17.47 6.59
N ILE A 86 35.78 17.82 5.37
CA ILE A 86 36.49 18.83 4.58
C ILE A 86 35.96 20.21 4.95
N PRO A 87 36.80 21.13 5.48
CA PRO A 87 36.37 22.50 5.79
C PRO A 87 35.73 23.20 4.58
N GLU A 88 34.79 24.11 4.81
CA GLU A 88 34.13 24.82 3.71
C GLU A 88 35.09 25.77 2.98
N SER A 89 36.04 26.34 3.72
CA SER A 89 37.01 27.34 3.25
C SER A 89 38.15 26.79 2.40
N THR A 90 38.36 25.47 2.35
CA THR A 90 39.49 24.86 1.62
C THR A 90 39.25 24.71 0.13
N ASN A 91 38.00 24.79 -0.33
CA ASN A 91 37.70 24.71 -1.75
C ASN A 91 37.98 26.06 -2.44
N THR A 92 39.03 26.11 -3.26
CA THR A 92 39.32 27.25 -4.15
C THR A 92 39.18 26.80 -5.60
N GLY A 93 38.05 27.14 -6.22
CA GLY A 93 37.76 26.82 -7.62
C GLY A 93 36.75 25.67 -7.82
N PRO A 94 36.76 25.05 -9.02
CA PRO A 94 35.89 23.94 -9.37
C PRO A 94 36.07 22.73 -8.45
N MET A 95 34.97 22.17 -7.95
CA MET A 95 34.97 21.12 -6.92
C MET A 95 35.54 19.79 -7.43
N ASP A 96 35.30 19.47 -8.70
CA ASP A 96 35.86 18.32 -9.42
C ASP A 96 37.39 18.33 -9.33
N ARG A 97 38.03 19.44 -9.71
CA ARG A 97 39.49 19.60 -9.64
C ARG A 97 40.01 19.57 -8.22
N PHE A 98 39.28 20.19 -7.28
CA PHE A 98 39.64 20.14 -5.87
C PHE A 98 39.68 18.70 -5.35
N VAL A 99 38.67 17.88 -5.68
CA VAL A 99 38.62 16.47 -5.26
C VAL A 99 39.70 15.64 -5.95
N GLU A 100 39.98 15.85 -7.24
CA GLU A 100 41.08 15.18 -7.94
C GLU A 100 42.43 15.42 -7.26
N ASN A 101 42.73 16.69 -6.95
CA ASN A 101 43.97 17.05 -6.27
C ASN A 101 44.01 16.48 -4.86
N LEU A 102 42.91 16.58 -4.11
CA LEU A 102 42.81 16.01 -2.76
C LEU A 102 43.10 14.51 -2.76
N LEU A 103 42.56 13.77 -3.72
CA LEU A 103 42.82 12.34 -3.85
C LEU A 103 44.28 12.06 -4.20
N ARG A 104 44.87 12.77 -5.16
CA ARG A 104 46.29 12.59 -5.53
C ARG A 104 47.26 12.98 -4.42
N GLU A 105 46.94 13.97 -3.60
CA GLU A 105 47.78 14.37 -2.46
C GLU A 105 47.76 13.34 -1.33
N ASN A 106 46.64 12.62 -1.16
CA ASN A 106 46.44 11.70 -0.04
C ASN A 106 46.71 10.23 -0.40
N PHE A 107 46.74 9.88 -1.68
CA PHE A 107 47.09 8.54 -2.17
C PHE A 107 48.35 8.63 -3.03
N GLU A 108 49.33 7.76 -2.78
CA GLU A 108 50.57 7.69 -3.56
C GLU A 108 50.26 7.47 -5.06
N GLU A 109 51.03 8.10 -5.97
CA GLU A 109 50.82 8.03 -7.42
C GLU A 109 50.77 6.59 -7.96
N ASP A 110 51.47 5.65 -7.31
CA ASP A 110 51.47 4.23 -7.69
C ASP A 110 50.16 3.50 -7.37
N ASN A 111 49.34 4.05 -6.46
CA ASN A 111 48.06 3.46 -6.02
C ASN A 111 46.85 4.03 -6.76
N LEU A 112 47.00 5.16 -7.45
CA LEU A 112 45.97 5.73 -8.29
C LEU A 112 46.32 5.48 -9.75
N SER A 113 45.38 4.93 -10.53
CA SER A 113 45.56 4.88 -11.98
C SER A 113 45.84 6.29 -12.48
N SER A 114 46.78 6.43 -13.42
CA SER A 114 47.11 7.69 -14.09
C SER A 114 45.91 8.37 -14.76
N ALA A 115 44.77 7.68 -14.85
CA ALA A 115 43.49 8.16 -15.34
C ALA A 115 42.43 8.41 -14.23
N LEU A 116 42.81 8.84 -13.02
CA LEU A 116 41.82 9.33 -12.05
C LEU A 116 41.07 10.55 -12.65
N VAL A 117 39.80 10.33 -13.00
CA VAL A 117 38.89 11.35 -13.53
C VAL A 117 37.70 11.46 -12.58
N VAL A 118 37.43 12.67 -12.09
CA VAL A 118 36.21 12.96 -11.33
C VAL A 118 35.16 13.51 -12.28
N GLU A 119 34.13 12.72 -12.59
CA GLU A 119 33.06 13.14 -13.52
C GLU A 119 32.24 14.31 -12.96
N HIS A 120 31.96 14.28 -11.66
CA HIS A 120 31.19 15.31 -10.98
C HIS A 120 31.51 15.32 -9.48
N ALA A 121 31.64 16.51 -8.90
CA ALA A 121 31.74 16.69 -7.47
C ALA A 121 30.92 17.89 -7.00
N GLN A 122 30.22 17.71 -5.88
CA GLN A 122 29.41 18.75 -5.25
C GLN A 122 29.40 18.57 -3.74
N ARG A 123 29.20 19.68 -3.01
CA ARG A 123 28.88 19.59 -1.57
C ARG A 123 27.44 19.13 -1.42
N PHE A 124 27.20 18.23 -0.48
CA PHE A 124 25.83 17.94 -0.06
C PHE A 124 25.22 19.21 0.53
N LEU A 125 24.09 19.65 -0.02
CA LEU A 125 23.28 20.69 0.59
C LEU A 125 22.89 20.24 2.01
N LYS A 126 23.03 21.12 3.00
CA LYS A 126 22.43 20.88 4.33
C LYS A 126 20.96 20.55 4.12
N ALA A 127 20.48 19.48 4.75
CA ALA A 127 19.06 19.16 4.77
C ALA A 127 18.28 20.43 5.15
N SER A 128 17.24 20.77 4.38
CA SER A 128 16.34 21.84 4.79
C SER A 128 15.86 21.55 6.21
N PRO A 129 15.84 22.57 7.10
CA PRO A 129 15.29 22.37 8.43
C PRO A 129 13.87 21.79 8.31
N PRO A 130 13.46 20.90 9.24
CA PRO A 130 12.11 20.37 9.25
C PRO A 130 11.12 21.55 9.23
N ARG A 131 10.11 21.50 8.35
CA ARG A 131 9.09 22.55 8.28
C ARG A 131 8.46 22.72 9.65
N GLY A 132 8.65 23.87 10.29
CA GLY A 132 8.01 24.23 11.56
C GLY A 132 8.91 24.33 12.79
N ALA A 133 10.22 24.45 12.64
CA ALA A 133 11.11 24.91 13.71
C ALA A 133 11.12 26.44 13.84
#